data_AF-A0A7W4C8J0-F1
#
_entry.id   AF-A0A7W4C8J0-F1
#
_cell.length_a   1.000
_cell.length_b   1.000
_cell.length_c   1.000
_cell.angle_alpha   90.00
_cell.angle_beta   90.00
_cell.angle_gamma   90.00
#
_symmetry.space_group_name_H-M   'P 1'
#
loop_
_entity.id
_entity.type
_entity.pdbx_description
1 polymer ?
#
loop_
_entity_poly.entity_id
_entity_poly.type
_entity_poly.pdbx_seq_one_letter_code
_entity_poly.pdbx_strand_id
1 'polypeptide(L)'
;MSQTVRQHYVPRVYLKAWACPKGKVEVLDKKTGKIFTPAVENICLEKYFYENPKLPPTNEIENMFCDYEGKLGKTRDFLSAIKNNAIELSQPISETLASALNALPDHLRILKEFACISYFRTPKAFQEMLKQLKTDNNPEAAKAIKQLESPYALNKQAFESTILERFKKMHIAILFSETDLTTGDTPCIPLAGGTGHSNYAYDIGRHEASFATMAITSNIAVMFMVSAP
;
A
#
# COMPACT_ATOMS: atom_id res chain seq x y z
N MET A 1 7.38 -21.96 -10.85
CA MET A 1 7.94 -21.27 -9.66
C MET A 1 7.76 -22.19 -8.46
N SER A 2 8.72 -22.26 -7.54
CA SER A 2 8.54 -22.97 -6.27
C SER A 2 7.46 -22.30 -5.43
N GLN A 3 6.67 -23.08 -4.69
CA GLN A 3 5.61 -22.58 -3.81
C GLN A 3 6.19 -21.63 -2.75
N THR A 4 5.76 -20.36 -2.74
CA THR A 4 6.21 -19.38 -1.74
C THR A 4 5.41 -19.56 -0.46
N VAL A 5 6.03 -20.17 0.55
CA VAL A 5 5.41 -20.42 1.87
C VAL A 5 5.36 -19.15 2.72
N ARG A 6 6.42 -18.34 2.68
CA ARG A 6 6.54 -17.10 3.47
C ARG A 6 6.11 -15.93 2.59
N GLN A 7 4.89 -15.45 2.80
CA GLN A 7 4.27 -14.43 1.95
C GLN A 7 4.27 -13.09 2.67
N HIS A 8 4.75 -12.06 1.98
CA HIS A 8 4.93 -10.72 2.52
C HIS A 8 3.63 -9.93 2.40
N TYR A 9 3.10 -9.46 3.53
CA TYR A 9 1.97 -8.52 3.53
C TYR A 9 2.40 -7.07 3.38
N VAL A 10 3.68 -6.77 3.60
CA VAL A 10 4.33 -5.55 3.09
C VAL A 10 5.40 -5.94 2.08
N PRO A 11 5.32 -5.49 0.82
CA PRO A 11 6.24 -5.91 -0.23
C PRO A 11 7.71 -5.67 0.08
N ARG A 12 8.57 -6.63 -0.28
CA ARG A 12 10.03 -6.48 -0.11
C ARG A 12 10.58 -5.31 -0.93
N VAL A 13 10.07 -5.14 -2.16
CA VAL A 13 10.46 -4.02 -3.02
C VAL A 13 10.18 -2.67 -2.37
N TYR A 14 9.11 -2.58 -1.58
CA TYR A 14 8.74 -1.40 -0.83
C TYR A 14 9.70 -1.18 0.34
N LEU A 15 9.85 -2.17 1.22
CA LEU A 15 10.70 -2.08 2.42
C LEU A 15 12.17 -1.76 2.09
N LYS A 16 12.66 -2.16 0.92
CA LYS A 16 14.00 -1.80 0.44
C LYS A 16 14.26 -0.29 0.35
N ALA A 17 13.23 0.55 0.28
CA ALA A 17 13.40 1.99 0.28
C ALA A 17 13.90 2.55 1.63
N TRP A 18 13.75 1.77 2.72
CA TRP A 18 14.25 2.09 4.07
C TRP A 18 15.40 1.18 4.50
N ALA A 19 15.85 0.28 3.63
CA ALA A 19 16.88 -0.68 3.99
C ALA A 19 18.28 -0.03 3.88
N CYS A 20 19.12 -0.31 4.87
CA CYS A 20 20.54 0.03 4.76
C CYS A 20 21.22 -0.80 3.66
N PRO A 21 22.48 -0.49 3.26
CA PRO A 21 23.20 -1.23 2.23
C PRO A 21 23.35 -2.74 2.50
N LYS A 22 23.19 -3.17 3.75
CA LYS A 22 23.18 -4.59 4.15
C LYS A 22 21.80 -5.27 4.00
N GLY A 23 20.80 -4.59 3.43
CA GLY A 23 19.45 -5.10 3.23
C GLY A 23 18.61 -5.22 4.50
N LYS A 24 18.97 -4.48 5.56
CA LYS A 24 18.27 -4.51 6.85
C LYS A 24 17.55 -3.18 7.12
N VAL A 25 16.43 -3.24 7.82
CA VAL A 25 15.62 -2.08 8.22
C VAL A 25 15.64 -1.93 9.74
N GLU A 26 15.63 -0.72 10.26
CA GLU A 26 15.40 -0.48 11.70
C GLU A 26 13.90 -0.43 11.98
N VAL A 27 13.45 -1.13 13.02
CA VAL A 27 12.03 -1.38 13.28
C VAL A 27 11.74 -1.16 14.75
N LEU A 28 10.72 -0.36 15.03
CA LEU A 28 10.11 -0.22 16.36
C LEU A 28 8.90 -1.14 16.48
N ASP A 29 8.96 -2.13 17.36
CA ASP A 29 7.76 -2.86 17.80
C ASP A 29 6.94 -1.94 18.72
N LYS A 30 5.82 -1.43 18.21
CA LYS A 30 4.93 -0.53 18.96
C LYS A 30 4.27 -1.19 20.18
N LYS A 31 4.17 -2.53 20.24
CA LYS A 31 3.60 -3.25 21.39
C LYS A 31 4.60 -3.38 22.52
N THR A 32 5.86 -3.66 22.21
CA THR A 32 6.89 -3.90 23.22
C THR A 32 7.81 -2.69 23.45
N GLY A 33 7.75 -1.67 22.60
CA GLY A 33 8.67 -0.52 22.58
C GLY A 33 10.11 -0.88 22.18
N LYS A 34 10.35 -2.09 21.64
CA LYS A 34 11.71 -2.56 21.35
C LYS A 34 12.11 -2.20 19.92
N ILE A 35 13.38 -1.83 19.75
CA ILE A 35 13.99 -1.59 18.45
C ILE A 35 14.82 -2.81 18.05
N PHE A 36 14.68 -3.25 16.80
CA PHE A 36 15.45 -4.35 16.23
C PHE A 36 15.69 -4.14 14.73
N THR A 37 16.64 -4.87 14.14
CA THR A 37 17.13 -4.60 12.77
C THR A 37 17.10 -5.85 11.88
N PRO A 38 15.91 -6.32 11.46
CA PRO A 38 15.79 -7.53 10.64
C PRO A 38 16.19 -7.28 9.18
N ALA A 39 16.52 -8.37 8.48
CA ALA A 39 16.60 -8.36 7.02
C ALA A 39 15.20 -8.16 6.43
N VAL A 40 15.08 -7.46 5.31
CA VAL A 40 13.79 -7.21 4.60
C VAL A 40 13.06 -8.53 4.29
N GLU A 41 13.80 -9.60 4.00
CA GLU A 41 13.26 -10.92 3.70
C GLU A 41 12.58 -11.58 4.92
N ASN A 42 12.79 -11.05 6.12
CA ASN A 42 12.41 -11.66 7.39
C ASN A 42 11.39 -10.86 8.22
N ILE A 43 10.79 -9.80 7.66
CA ILE A 43 9.79 -8.96 8.34
C ILE A 43 8.53 -8.77 7.49
N CYS A 44 7.41 -8.42 8.13
CA CYS A 44 6.12 -8.13 7.51
C CYS A 44 5.61 -9.26 6.61
N LEU A 45 5.69 -10.49 7.12
CA LEU A 45 5.31 -11.71 6.42
C LEU A 45 4.63 -12.69 7.37
N GLU A 46 3.82 -13.56 6.79
CA GLU A 46 3.22 -14.71 7.47
C GLU A 46 3.33 -15.96 6.59
N LYS A 47 3.16 -17.15 7.18
CA LYS A 47 3.14 -18.39 6.41
C LYS A 47 1.76 -18.55 5.77
N TYR A 48 1.73 -18.78 4.46
CA TYR A 48 0.49 -19.02 3.70
C TYR A 48 -0.58 -17.92 3.88
N PHE A 49 -0.14 -16.68 4.06
CA PHE A 49 -1.02 -15.53 4.34
C PHE A 49 -2.11 -15.33 3.28
N TYR A 50 -1.75 -15.55 2.02
CA TYR A 50 -2.62 -15.38 0.86
C TYR A 50 -3.16 -16.71 0.33
N GLU A 51 -3.20 -17.76 1.14
CA GLU A 51 -3.68 -19.06 0.71
C GLU A 51 -5.03 -19.38 1.33
N ASN A 52 -5.83 -20.16 0.62
CA ASN A 52 -7.10 -20.64 1.17
C ASN A 52 -6.80 -21.75 2.20
N PRO A 53 -7.19 -21.58 3.48
CA PRO A 53 -6.88 -22.57 4.53
C PRO A 53 -7.56 -23.93 4.32
N LYS A 54 -8.57 -24.01 3.43
CA LYS A 54 -9.33 -25.22 3.11
C LYS A 54 -8.78 -25.97 1.89
N LEU A 55 -7.82 -25.42 1.16
CA LEU A 55 -7.30 -25.98 -0.09
C LEU A 55 -5.77 -26.06 -0.08
N PRO A 56 -5.16 -26.93 -0.91
CA PRO A 56 -3.72 -26.91 -1.13
C PRO A 56 -3.24 -25.52 -1.63
N PRO A 57 -2.05 -25.05 -1.23
CA PRO A 57 -1.61 -23.70 -1.58
C PRO A 57 -1.20 -23.60 -3.05
N THR A 58 -1.60 -22.53 -3.73
CA THR A 58 -1.42 -22.34 -5.19
C THR A 58 -0.56 -21.12 -5.54
N ASN A 59 -0.31 -20.22 -4.60
CA ASN A 59 0.34 -18.92 -4.84
C ASN A 59 -0.41 -18.02 -5.84
N GLU A 60 -1.71 -18.25 -6.09
CA GLU A 60 -2.54 -17.45 -7.01
C GLU A 60 -2.41 -15.95 -6.72
N ILE A 61 -2.71 -15.53 -5.50
CA ILE A 61 -2.69 -14.12 -5.07
C ILE A 61 -1.26 -13.55 -4.99
N GLU A 62 -0.29 -14.35 -4.53
CA GLU A 62 1.13 -13.94 -4.49
C GLU A 62 1.65 -13.61 -5.90
N ASN A 63 1.29 -14.44 -6.89
CA ASN A 63 1.67 -14.22 -8.28
C ASN A 63 1.02 -12.94 -8.83
N MET A 64 -0.24 -12.66 -8.50
CA MET A 64 -0.90 -11.41 -8.89
C MET A 64 -0.17 -10.19 -8.33
N PHE A 65 0.31 -10.24 -7.07
CA PHE A 65 1.08 -9.12 -6.49
C PHE A 65 2.44 -8.91 -7.14
N CYS A 66 3.10 -9.99 -7.57
CA CYS A 66 4.44 -9.93 -8.18
C CYS A 66 4.51 -8.95 -9.37
N ASP A 67 3.46 -8.92 -10.19
CA ASP A 67 3.38 -8.05 -11.37
C ASP A 67 3.38 -6.55 -11.02
N TYR A 68 2.77 -6.18 -9.90
CA TYR A 68 2.74 -4.80 -9.41
C TYR A 68 4.04 -4.43 -8.69
N GLU A 69 4.58 -5.37 -7.90
CA GLU A 69 5.82 -5.17 -7.16
C GLU A 69 7.02 -4.93 -8.09
N GLY A 70 7.14 -5.72 -9.17
CA GLY A 70 8.24 -5.57 -10.13
C GLY A 70 8.26 -4.19 -10.80
N LYS A 71 7.09 -3.59 -11.04
CA LYS A 71 6.94 -2.27 -11.67
C LYS A 71 7.28 -1.13 -10.70
N LEU A 72 6.94 -1.27 -9.42
CA LEU A 72 7.21 -0.22 -8.42
C LEU A 72 8.70 0.09 -8.29
N GLY A 73 9.56 -0.93 -8.23
CA GLY A 73 10.99 -0.73 -7.99
C GLY A 73 11.61 0.29 -8.95
N LYS A 74 11.29 0.15 -10.25
CA LYS A 74 11.73 1.09 -11.30
C LYS A 74 11.19 2.50 -11.08
N THR A 75 9.89 2.62 -10.78
CA THR A 75 9.26 3.92 -10.50
C THR A 75 9.86 4.60 -9.27
N ARG A 76 10.12 3.86 -8.21
CA ARG A 76 10.75 4.37 -6.99
C ARG A 76 12.15 4.90 -7.29
N ASP A 77 12.97 4.12 -7.99
CA ASP A 77 14.36 4.49 -8.30
C ASP A 77 14.40 5.72 -9.23
N PHE A 78 13.47 5.80 -10.18
CA PHE A 78 13.24 6.98 -11.01
C PHE A 78 12.92 8.24 -10.20
N LEU A 79 11.99 8.17 -9.25
CA LEU A 79 11.64 9.30 -8.39
C LEU A 79 12.82 9.74 -7.51
N SER A 80 13.58 8.79 -6.97
CA SER A 80 14.80 9.09 -6.21
C SER A 80 15.85 9.81 -7.07
N ALA A 81 16.02 9.40 -8.33
CA ALA A 81 16.94 10.04 -9.25
C ALA A 81 16.51 11.49 -9.56
N ILE A 82 15.23 11.73 -9.82
CA ILE A 82 14.69 13.09 -10.03
C ILE A 82 14.93 13.96 -8.79
N LYS A 83 14.61 13.44 -7.60
CA LYS A 83 14.81 14.16 -6.34
C LYS A 83 16.27 14.57 -6.18
N ASN A 84 17.21 13.64 -6.39
CA ASN A 84 18.64 13.92 -6.23
C ASN A 84 19.13 14.97 -7.24
N ASN A 85 18.71 14.86 -8.51
CA ASN A 85 19.05 15.86 -9.53
C ASN A 85 18.45 17.24 -9.21
N ALA A 86 17.21 17.29 -8.72
CA ALA A 86 16.58 18.54 -8.32
C ALA A 86 17.34 19.22 -7.16
N ILE A 87 17.85 18.43 -6.21
CA ILE A 87 18.72 18.93 -5.13
C ILE A 87 20.01 19.50 -5.71
N GLU A 88 20.71 18.75 -6.56
CA GLU A 88 21.97 19.18 -7.18
C GLU A 88 21.82 20.46 -8.01
N LEU A 89 20.69 20.61 -8.69
CA LEU A 89 20.37 21.76 -9.54
C LEU A 89 19.63 22.89 -8.81
N SER A 90 19.39 22.76 -7.49
CA SER A 90 18.63 23.72 -6.69
C SER A 90 17.23 24.03 -7.25
N GLN A 91 16.54 23.01 -7.76
CA GLN A 91 15.19 23.11 -8.31
C GLN A 91 14.13 22.80 -7.24
N PRO A 92 12.90 23.34 -7.36
CA PRO A 92 11.79 22.98 -6.48
C PRO A 92 11.46 21.48 -6.62
N ILE A 93 11.81 20.69 -5.61
CA ILE A 93 11.77 19.22 -5.65
C ILE A 93 10.35 18.71 -5.95
N SER A 94 9.35 19.19 -5.21
CA SER A 94 7.96 18.74 -5.36
C SER A 94 7.38 19.05 -6.75
N GLU A 95 7.66 20.24 -7.29
CA GLU A 95 7.20 20.64 -8.63
C GLU A 95 7.91 19.84 -9.73
N THR A 96 9.20 19.55 -9.54
CA THR A 96 9.98 18.75 -10.48
C THR A 96 9.47 17.30 -10.52
N LEU A 97 9.19 16.71 -9.35
CA LEU A 97 8.59 15.38 -9.25
C LEU A 97 7.17 15.36 -9.87
N ALA A 98 6.35 16.35 -9.58
CA ALA A 98 4.99 16.46 -10.13
C ALA A 98 5.01 16.59 -11.67
N SER A 99 5.90 17.45 -12.20
CA SER A 99 6.09 17.62 -13.65
C SER A 99 6.54 16.32 -14.31
N ALA A 100 7.48 15.59 -13.69
CA ALA A 100 7.94 14.31 -14.21
C ALA A 100 6.84 13.25 -14.24
N LEU A 101 6.02 13.13 -13.19
CA LEU A 101 4.88 12.19 -13.19
C LEU A 101 3.80 12.56 -14.19
N ASN A 102 3.56 13.85 -14.42
CA ASN A 102 2.64 14.32 -15.47
C ASN A 102 3.16 14.01 -16.87
N ALA A 103 4.47 14.16 -17.10
CA ALA A 103 5.09 13.87 -18.39
C ALA A 103 5.21 12.35 -18.67
N LEU A 104 5.28 11.52 -17.63
CA LEU A 104 5.44 10.07 -17.74
C LEU A 104 4.30 9.33 -17.00
N PRO A 105 3.11 9.27 -17.61
CA PRO A 105 1.88 8.80 -16.95
C PRO A 105 1.93 7.33 -16.52
N ASP A 106 2.84 6.53 -17.06
CA ASP A 106 3.03 5.14 -16.62
C ASP A 106 3.55 5.05 -15.18
N HIS A 107 4.47 5.95 -14.78
CA HIS A 107 4.94 5.98 -13.39
C HIS A 107 3.81 6.37 -12.44
N LEU A 108 2.98 7.34 -12.84
CA LEU A 108 1.78 7.72 -12.10
C LEU A 108 0.81 6.54 -11.94
N ARG A 109 0.53 5.81 -13.02
CA ARG A 109 -0.33 4.62 -13.00
C ARG A 109 0.23 3.55 -12.08
N ILE A 110 1.54 3.27 -12.15
CA ILE A 110 2.21 2.29 -11.28
C ILE A 110 2.09 2.65 -9.80
N LEU A 111 2.24 3.94 -9.43
CA LEU A 111 2.08 4.38 -8.05
C LEU A 111 0.65 4.13 -7.54
N LYS A 112 -0.36 4.45 -8.36
CA LYS A 112 -1.78 4.25 -8.01
C LYS A 112 -2.13 2.76 -7.87
N GLU A 113 -1.68 1.93 -8.80
CA GLU A 113 -1.87 0.47 -8.74
C GLU A 113 -1.18 -0.12 -7.51
N PHE A 114 0.07 0.30 -7.25
CA PHE A 114 0.83 -0.19 -6.09
C PHE A 114 0.23 0.26 -4.75
N ALA A 115 -0.22 1.50 -4.67
CA ALA A 115 -0.92 2.01 -3.49
C ALA A 115 -2.21 1.22 -3.23
N CYS A 116 -2.98 0.94 -4.27
CA CYS A 116 -4.19 0.12 -4.15
C CYS A 116 -3.90 -1.27 -3.58
N ILE A 117 -2.92 -2.00 -4.12
CA ILE A 117 -2.63 -3.32 -3.56
C ILE A 117 -2.07 -3.23 -2.13
N SER A 118 -1.28 -2.21 -1.83
CA SER A 118 -0.74 -1.98 -0.48
C SER A 118 -1.81 -1.56 0.52
N TYR A 119 -2.93 -1.03 0.03
CA TYR A 119 -4.08 -0.63 0.82
C TYR A 119 -4.80 -1.85 1.39
N PHE A 120 -5.17 -2.83 0.57
CA PHE A 120 -6.00 -3.95 1.04
C PHE A 120 -5.22 -5.19 1.50
N ARG A 121 -3.92 -5.32 1.16
CA ARG A 121 -3.17 -6.58 1.37
C ARG A 121 -2.64 -6.83 2.78
N THR A 122 -2.99 -6.00 3.75
CA THR A 122 -2.40 -6.00 5.10
C THR A 122 -3.31 -6.68 6.13
N PRO A 123 -2.77 -7.23 7.23
CA PRO A 123 -3.59 -7.74 8.34
C PRO A 123 -4.53 -6.67 8.90
N LYS A 124 -4.08 -5.41 8.94
CA LYS A 124 -4.88 -4.27 9.42
C LYS A 124 -6.09 -4.02 8.53
N ALA A 125 -5.93 -4.06 7.20
CA ALA A 125 -7.05 -3.91 6.27
C ALA A 125 -8.14 -4.97 6.50
N PHE A 126 -7.73 -6.24 6.68
CA PHE A 126 -8.65 -7.32 7.00
C PHE A 126 -9.40 -7.09 8.32
N GLN A 127 -8.68 -6.68 9.37
CA GLN A 127 -9.28 -6.38 10.67
C GLN A 127 -10.28 -5.22 10.62
N GLU A 128 -9.95 -4.12 9.92
CA GLU A 128 -10.83 -2.96 9.79
C GLU A 128 -12.07 -3.29 8.96
N MET A 129 -11.94 -4.03 7.86
CA MET A 129 -13.11 -4.46 7.07
C MET A 129 -14.04 -5.37 7.88
N LEU A 130 -13.50 -6.33 8.63
CA LEU A 130 -14.32 -7.15 9.52
C LEU A 130 -15.00 -6.33 10.62
N LYS A 131 -14.31 -5.34 11.17
CA LYS A 131 -14.87 -4.44 12.18
C LYS A 131 -16.05 -3.65 11.61
N GLN A 132 -15.90 -3.07 10.42
CA GLN A 132 -16.94 -2.28 9.76
C GLN A 132 -18.19 -3.12 9.47
N LEU A 133 -18.02 -4.30 8.88
CA LEU A 133 -19.15 -5.20 8.61
C LEU A 133 -19.89 -5.62 9.90
N LYS A 134 -19.16 -5.83 11.01
CA LYS A 134 -19.78 -6.13 12.31
C LYS A 134 -20.55 -4.93 12.87
N THR A 135 -20.07 -3.72 12.64
CA THR A 135 -20.74 -2.48 13.08
C THR A 135 -22.02 -2.21 12.29
N ASP A 136 -22.04 -2.46 10.97
CA ASP A 136 -23.21 -2.24 10.12
C ASP A 136 -24.41 -3.14 10.49
N ASN A 137 -24.13 -4.33 11.03
CA ASN A 137 -25.09 -5.27 11.64
C ASN A 137 -26.40 -5.49 10.85
N ASN A 138 -26.29 -5.63 9.53
CA ASN A 138 -27.41 -5.92 8.62
C ASN A 138 -27.23 -7.28 7.90
N PRO A 139 -28.28 -7.83 7.25
CA PRO A 139 -28.21 -9.13 6.58
C PRO A 139 -27.12 -9.23 5.51
N GLU A 140 -26.90 -8.16 4.75
CA GLU A 140 -25.88 -8.07 3.72
C GLU A 140 -24.47 -8.13 4.32
N ALA A 141 -24.24 -7.41 5.42
CA ALA A 141 -22.99 -7.42 6.17
C ALA A 141 -22.72 -8.79 6.80
N ALA A 142 -23.75 -9.45 7.35
CA ALA A 142 -23.63 -10.82 7.85
C ALA A 142 -23.24 -11.81 6.75
N LYS A 143 -23.78 -11.63 5.53
CA LYS A 143 -23.39 -12.43 4.35
C LYS A 143 -21.95 -12.13 3.93
N ALA A 144 -21.54 -10.86 3.91
CA ALA A 144 -20.18 -10.45 3.57
C ALA A 144 -19.14 -11.00 4.56
N ILE A 145 -19.43 -11.00 5.88
CA ILE A 145 -18.54 -11.59 6.90
C ILE A 145 -18.31 -13.08 6.62
N LYS A 146 -19.37 -13.82 6.26
CA LYS A 146 -19.26 -15.25 5.90
C LYS A 146 -18.42 -15.48 4.64
N GLN A 147 -18.29 -14.48 3.78
CA GLN A 147 -17.44 -14.57 2.58
C GLN A 147 -16.01 -14.10 2.87
N LEU A 148 -15.82 -13.21 3.83
CA LEU A 148 -14.53 -12.64 4.23
C LEU A 148 -13.86 -13.48 5.35
N GLU A 149 -13.74 -14.80 5.13
CA GLU A 149 -13.25 -15.72 6.17
C GLU A 149 -11.73 -15.66 6.39
N SER A 150 -10.97 -15.08 5.46
CA SER A 150 -9.51 -15.08 5.47
C SER A 150 -8.91 -13.92 4.68
N PRO A 151 -7.62 -13.59 4.87
CA PRO A 151 -6.92 -12.66 4.01
C PRO A 151 -6.93 -13.10 2.54
N TYR A 152 -6.90 -14.39 2.22
CA TYR A 152 -7.09 -14.88 0.84
C TYR A 152 -8.39 -14.35 0.23
N ALA A 153 -9.52 -14.53 0.93
CA ALA A 153 -10.83 -14.09 0.43
C ALA A 153 -10.90 -12.57 0.23
N LEU A 154 -10.34 -11.80 1.18
CA LEU A 154 -10.25 -10.35 1.05
C LEU A 154 -9.49 -9.93 -0.21
N ASN A 155 -8.27 -10.45 -0.39
CA ASN A 155 -7.40 -10.04 -1.48
C ASN A 155 -7.98 -10.45 -2.84
N LYS A 156 -8.59 -11.63 -2.92
CA LYS A 156 -9.30 -12.08 -4.13
C LYS A 156 -10.46 -11.15 -4.48
N GLN A 157 -11.33 -10.86 -3.53
CA GLN A 157 -12.45 -9.94 -3.73
C GLN A 157 -11.97 -8.53 -4.09
N ALA A 158 -10.87 -8.06 -3.50
CA ALA A 158 -10.32 -6.74 -3.81
C ALA A 158 -9.92 -6.64 -5.29
N PHE A 159 -9.26 -7.66 -5.84
CA PHE A 159 -8.92 -7.72 -7.27
C PHE A 159 -10.15 -7.83 -8.19
N GLU A 160 -11.21 -8.50 -7.73
CA GLU A 160 -12.48 -8.62 -8.46
C GLU A 160 -13.39 -7.38 -8.30
N SER A 161 -13.03 -6.44 -7.41
CA SER A 161 -13.82 -5.25 -7.10
C SER A 161 -13.42 -4.03 -7.94
N THR A 162 -14.14 -2.93 -7.75
CA THR A 162 -13.83 -1.63 -8.36
C THR A 162 -12.73 -0.86 -7.63
N ILE A 163 -12.12 -1.38 -6.56
CA ILE A 163 -11.14 -0.62 -5.75
C ILE A 163 -9.91 -0.20 -6.56
N LEU A 164 -9.40 -1.08 -7.43
CA LEU A 164 -8.26 -0.77 -8.29
C LEU A 164 -8.58 0.37 -9.27
N GLU A 165 -9.74 0.29 -9.93
CA GLU A 165 -10.20 1.33 -10.85
C GLU A 165 -10.49 2.65 -10.14
N ARG A 166 -10.94 2.62 -8.89
CA ARG A 166 -11.10 3.81 -8.06
C ARG A 166 -9.75 4.47 -7.78
N PHE A 167 -8.75 3.72 -7.32
CA PHE A 167 -7.39 4.26 -7.11
C PHE A 167 -6.78 4.85 -8.39
N LYS A 168 -6.98 4.19 -9.54
CA LYS A 168 -6.51 4.70 -10.84
C LYS A 168 -7.09 6.09 -11.19
N LYS A 169 -8.34 6.37 -10.79
CA LYS A 169 -9.03 7.64 -11.05
C LYS A 169 -8.70 8.76 -10.07
N MET A 170 -8.16 8.45 -8.89
CA MET A 170 -7.81 9.48 -7.89
C MET A 170 -6.72 10.42 -8.39
N HIS A 171 -6.75 11.69 -8.01
CA HIS A 171 -5.60 12.57 -8.12
C HIS A 171 -4.52 12.17 -7.13
N ILE A 172 -3.29 12.55 -7.45
CA ILE A 172 -2.19 12.46 -6.50
C ILE A 172 -1.65 13.84 -6.17
N ALA A 173 -1.26 14.03 -4.92
CA ALA A 173 -0.34 15.09 -4.52
C ALA A 173 0.97 14.43 -4.07
N ILE A 174 2.08 14.85 -4.66
CA ILE A 174 3.42 14.43 -4.21
C ILE A 174 3.85 15.34 -3.07
N LEU A 175 4.40 14.72 -2.03
CA LEU A 175 4.93 15.36 -0.86
C LEU A 175 6.43 15.04 -0.77
N PHE A 176 7.24 16.06 -0.54
CA PHE A 176 8.66 15.92 -0.22
C PHE A 176 8.88 16.30 1.24
N SER A 177 9.75 15.56 1.93
CA SER A 177 10.20 15.88 3.29
C SER A 177 11.71 15.96 3.31
N GLU A 178 12.24 17.02 3.94
CA GLU A 178 13.68 17.17 4.18
C GLU A 178 14.20 16.19 5.23
N THR A 179 13.30 15.63 6.05
CA THR A 179 13.62 14.60 7.03
C THR A 179 13.15 13.23 6.56
N ASP A 180 13.72 12.18 7.14
CA ASP A 180 13.34 10.82 6.81
C ASP A 180 11.95 10.48 7.38
N LEU A 181 11.04 10.19 6.46
CA LEU A 181 9.73 9.60 6.68
C LEU A 181 9.87 8.15 7.13
N THR A 182 9.02 7.80 8.09
CA THR A 182 8.85 6.40 8.54
C THR A 182 7.70 5.73 7.79
N THR A 183 7.74 4.39 7.74
CA THR A 183 6.63 3.56 7.25
C THR A 183 6.27 2.50 8.29
N GLY A 184 5.30 1.64 8.01
CA GLY A 184 4.87 0.58 8.91
C GLY A 184 4.35 -0.67 8.20
N ASP A 185 3.72 -1.53 8.99
CA ASP A 185 3.02 -2.74 8.54
C ASP A 185 1.72 -2.45 7.77
N THR A 186 1.32 -1.18 7.69
CA THR A 186 0.23 -0.65 6.86
C THR A 186 0.77 0.48 5.98
N PRO A 187 1.35 0.18 4.79
CA PRO A 187 2.06 1.16 3.97
C PRO A 187 1.17 2.26 3.38
N CYS A 188 -0.04 1.89 2.96
CA CYS A 188 -1.02 2.81 2.41
C CYS A 188 -2.14 2.97 3.44
N ILE A 189 -2.27 4.17 3.99
CA ILE A 189 -3.11 4.46 5.16
C ILE A 189 -4.31 5.28 4.70
N PRO A 190 -5.56 4.90 5.01
CA PRO A 190 -6.70 5.77 4.80
C PRO A 190 -6.69 6.94 5.78
N LEU A 191 -7.06 8.11 5.29
CA LEU A 191 -7.31 9.30 6.08
C LEU A 191 -8.73 9.81 5.80
N ALA A 192 -9.37 10.39 6.82
CA ALA A 192 -10.69 10.99 6.69
C ALA A 192 -10.65 12.46 7.11
N GLY A 193 -11.11 13.34 6.22
CA GLY A 193 -11.24 14.78 6.49
C GLY A 193 -12.47 15.07 7.35
N GLY A 194 -12.28 15.22 8.66
CA GLY A 194 -13.24 15.85 9.58
C GLY A 194 -14.61 15.18 9.77
N THR A 195 -14.92 14.13 9.03
CA THR A 195 -16.19 13.41 9.09
C THR A 195 -15.93 12.00 9.60
N GLY A 196 -16.76 11.50 10.52
CA GLY A 196 -16.68 10.13 11.03
C GLY A 196 -16.96 9.02 10.00
N HIS A 197 -16.89 9.35 8.71
CA HIS A 197 -17.11 8.45 7.57
C HIS A 197 -15.75 7.97 7.06
N SER A 198 -15.37 6.77 7.44
CA SER A 198 -14.15 6.13 6.95
C SER A 198 -14.33 4.63 6.79
N ASN A 199 -15.40 4.23 6.09
CA ASN A 199 -15.51 2.86 5.64
C ASN A 199 -14.34 2.57 4.69
N TYR A 200 -13.45 1.69 5.12
CA TYR A 200 -12.09 1.50 4.65
C TYR A 200 -12.13 1.30 3.13
N ALA A 201 -12.75 0.21 2.68
CA ALA A 201 -12.85 -0.07 1.25
C ALA A 201 -14.00 0.67 0.53
N TYR A 202 -15.04 1.13 1.25
CA TYR A 202 -16.22 1.68 0.60
C TYR A 202 -16.02 3.13 0.17
N ASP A 203 -15.47 3.97 1.05
CA ASP A 203 -15.38 5.42 0.83
C ASP A 203 -14.21 5.82 -0.08
N ILE A 204 -13.13 5.03 -0.07
CA ILE A 204 -11.93 5.34 -0.86
C ILE A 204 -12.27 5.47 -2.35
N GLY A 205 -11.92 6.61 -2.94
CA GLY A 205 -12.22 6.93 -4.34
C GLY A 205 -13.71 7.21 -4.64
N ARG A 206 -14.58 7.31 -3.62
CA ARG A 206 -16.01 7.66 -3.77
C ARG A 206 -16.39 8.93 -3.00
N HIS A 207 -15.84 9.11 -1.81
CA HIS A 207 -16.17 10.22 -0.93
C HIS A 207 -15.04 11.24 -0.92
N GLU A 208 -15.36 12.53 -1.07
CA GLU A 208 -14.38 13.62 -1.14
C GLU A 208 -13.51 13.73 0.11
N ALA A 209 -14.06 13.40 1.28
CA ALA A 209 -13.33 13.38 2.54
C ALA A 209 -12.47 12.12 2.74
N SER A 210 -12.48 11.15 1.82
CA SER A 210 -11.72 9.90 1.92
C SER A 210 -10.46 9.97 1.08
N PHE A 211 -9.32 9.94 1.76
CA PHE A 211 -8.00 10.01 1.15
C PHE A 211 -7.18 8.79 1.54
N ALA A 212 -6.09 8.53 0.81
CA ALA A 212 -5.06 7.61 1.26
C ALA A 212 -3.69 8.27 1.17
N THR A 213 -2.77 7.90 2.06
CA THR A 213 -1.37 8.34 1.99
C THR A 213 -0.43 7.17 1.98
N MET A 214 0.70 7.33 1.29
CA MET A 214 1.73 6.30 1.21
C MET A 214 3.10 6.94 1.04
N ALA A 215 4.02 6.67 1.96
CA ALA A 215 5.44 6.98 1.74
C ALA A 215 5.98 6.05 0.65
N ILE A 216 6.69 6.57 -0.35
CA ILE A 216 7.28 5.82 -1.48
C ILE A 216 8.77 5.59 -1.25
N THR A 217 9.44 6.58 -0.66
CA THR A 217 10.83 6.52 -0.19
C THR A 217 10.93 7.14 1.21
N SER A 218 12.13 7.23 1.78
CA SER A 218 12.33 7.96 3.03
C SER A 218 12.05 9.45 2.90
N ASN A 219 11.95 10.05 1.71
CA ASN A 219 11.71 11.51 1.59
C ASN A 219 10.54 11.88 0.69
N ILE A 220 9.91 10.89 0.04
CA ILE A 220 8.81 11.11 -0.90
C ILE A 220 7.59 10.35 -0.42
N ALA A 221 6.47 11.04 -0.30
CA ALA A 221 5.17 10.45 -0.07
C ALA A 221 4.16 10.91 -1.12
N VAL A 222 3.08 10.15 -1.24
CA VAL A 222 1.97 10.47 -2.14
C VAL A 222 0.67 10.44 -1.35
N MET A 223 -0.16 11.45 -1.58
CA MET A 223 -1.54 11.50 -1.12
C MET A 223 -2.47 11.27 -2.31
N PHE A 224 -3.40 10.33 -2.16
CA PHE A 224 -4.41 9.97 -3.15
C PHE A 224 -5.73 10.62 -2.75
N MET A 225 -6.31 11.41 -3.65
CA MET A 225 -7.51 12.21 -3.38
C MET A 225 -8.54 12.07 -4.50
N VAL A 226 -9.81 12.16 -4.15
CA VAL A 226 -10.89 12.19 -5.16
C VAL A 226 -10.83 13.53 -5.90
N SER A 227 -11.01 13.52 -7.22
CA SER A 227 -11.27 14.73 -8.00
C SER A 227 -12.59 15.34 -7.54
N ALA A 228 -12.56 16.58 -7.04
CA ALA A 228 -13.80 17.34 -6.98
C ALA A 228 -14.39 17.42 -8.40
N PRO A 229 -15.69 17.16 -8.59
CA PRO A 229 -16.35 17.29 -9.89
C PRO A 229 -16.26 18.71 -10.46
#